data_AF-A0A7C4KXR6-F1
#
_entry.id   AF-A0A7C4KXR6-F1
#
_cell.length_a   1.000
_cell.length_b   1.000
_cell.length_c   1.000
_cell.angle_alpha   90.00
_cell.angle_beta   90.00
_cell.angle_gamma   90.00
#
_symmetry.space_group_name_H-M   'P 1'
#
loop_
_entity.id
_entity.type
_entity.pdbx_description
1 polymer ?
#
loop_
_entity_poly.entity_id
_entity_poly.type
_entity_poly.pdbx_seq_one_letter_code
_entity_poly.pdbx_strand_id
1 'polypeptide(L)'
;MRSWKRIIPFLILNIIISAATTLTVLLLWDRSLRPVQPLPVSVGGTGGIPPAGNSIHPALPGDATLPPADEPVILIETVIGAGDLQNEAVLLRRVGEGELLLTGWKISNGRGAEYVFPYLLLNKGGAVRLYSRAGNNTVMELFWGSNQAVFRSGDLVSLYDWQGGLRATYNVP
;
A
#
# COMPACT_ATOMS: atom_id res chain seq x y z
N MET A 1 -15.20 25.71 52.65
CA MET A 1 -15.59 24.93 51.45
C MET A 1 -15.77 25.85 50.21
N ARG A 2 -14.80 26.72 49.86
CA ARG A 2 -14.98 27.79 48.84
C ARG A 2 -14.01 27.73 47.66
N SER A 3 -13.00 26.85 47.70
CA SER A 3 -12.01 26.66 46.62
C SER A 3 -12.50 25.75 45.49
N TRP A 4 -13.41 24.80 45.77
CA TRP A 4 -13.89 23.85 44.76
C TRP A 4 -14.67 24.53 43.62
N LYS A 5 -15.46 25.57 43.91
CA LYS A 5 -16.16 26.37 42.90
C LYS A 5 -15.22 27.10 41.93
N ARG A 6 -13.96 27.33 42.32
CA ARG A 6 -12.94 27.97 41.46
C ARG A 6 -12.17 26.96 40.62
N ILE A 7 -12.05 25.72 41.08
CA ILE A 7 -11.31 24.65 40.39
C ILE A 7 -12.19 23.94 39.35
N ILE A 8 -13.50 23.82 39.63
CA ILE A 8 -14.49 23.25 38.70
C ILE A 8 -14.44 23.87 37.29
N PRO A 9 -14.44 25.20 37.09
CA PRO A 9 -14.38 25.76 35.75
C PRO A 9 -13.07 25.42 35.01
N PHE A 10 -11.93 25.32 35.71
CA PHE A 10 -10.67 24.90 35.08
C PHE A 10 -10.67 23.41 34.70
N LEU A 11 -11.27 22.56 35.54
CA LEU A 11 -11.44 21.13 35.22
C LEU A 11 -12.38 20.94 34.03
N ILE A 12 -13.52 21.63 34.01
CA ILE A 12 -14.47 21.58 32.89
C ILE A 12 -13.81 22.10 31.61
N LEU A 13 -13.06 23.20 31.67
CA LEU A 13 -12.35 23.74 30.53
C LEU A 13 -11.35 22.73 29.94
N ASN A 14 -10.58 22.05 30.80
CA ASN A 14 -9.60 21.06 30.36
C ASN A 14 -10.26 19.81 29.74
N ILE A 15 -11.38 19.36 30.32
CA ILE A 15 -12.19 18.27 29.76
C ILE A 15 -12.76 18.66 28.40
N ILE A 16 -13.28 19.88 28.24
CA ILE A 16 -13.81 20.36 26.95
C ILE A 16 -12.70 20.42 25.90
N ILE A 17 -11.52 20.93 26.26
CA ILE A 17 -10.38 20.99 25.33
C ILE A 17 -9.99 19.58 24.88
N SER A 18 -9.85 18.64 25.83
CA SER A 18 -9.50 17.25 25.52
C SER A 18 -10.58 16.55 24.68
N ALA A 19 -11.86 16.77 24.99
CA ALA A 19 -13.00 16.23 24.23
C ALA A 19 -13.05 16.83 22.81
N ALA A 20 -12.78 18.13 22.66
CA ALA A 20 -12.74 18.79 21.36
C ALA A 20 -11.57 18.27 20.50
N THR A 21 -10.39 18.07 21.10
CA THR A 21 -9.23 17.52 20.39
C THR A 21 -9.48 16.08 19.95
N THR A 22 -9.97 15.23 20.85
CA THR A 22 -10.30 13.83 20.52
C THR A 22 -11.42 13.74 19.48
N LEU A 23 -12.47 14.55 19.59
CA LEU A 23 -13.54 14.61 18.60
C LEU A 23 -13.03 15.09 17.24
N THR A 24 -12.14 16.09 17.20
CA THR A 24 -11.54 16.57 15.95
C THR A 24 -10.75 15.46 15.25
N VAL A 25 -9.96 14.70 16.01
CA VAL A 25 -9.20 13.56 15.46
C VAL A 25 -10.14 12.49 14.93
N LEU A 26 -11.21 12.14 15.67
CA LEU A 26 -12.21 11.16 15.23
C LEU A 26 -12.96 11.63 13.98
N LEU A 27 -13.32 12.91 13.89
CA LEU A 27 -14.00 13.48 12.71
C LEU A 27 -13.08 13.50 11.49
N LEU A 28 -11.79 13.77 11.69
CA LEU A 28 -10.80 13.70 10.61
C LEU A 28 -10.62 12.26 10.11
N TRP A 29 -10.65 11.31 11.03
CA TRP A 29 -10.50 9.88 10.73
C TRP A 29 -11.75 9.27 10.08
N ASP A 30 -12.95 9.56 10.58
CA ASP A 30 -14.25 9.12 10.03
C ASP A 30 -14.49 9.67 8.62
N ARG A 31 -14.14 10.94 8.39
CA ARG A 31 -14.18 11.54 7.04
C ARG A 31 -13.24 10.83 6.06
N SER A 32 -12.15 10.22 6.54
CA SER A 32 -11.21 9.45 5.71
C SER A 32 -11.68 8.04 5.40
N LEU A 33 -12.70 7.53 6.08
CA LEU A 33 -13.26 6.18 5.92
C LEU A 33 -14.60 6.20 5.17
N ARG A 34 -14.77 7.01 4.11
CA ARG A 34 -16.01 6.94 3.31
C ARG A 34 -16.14 5.54 2.69
N PRO A 35 -17.18 4.75 3.03
CA PRO A 35 -17.44 3.51 2.33
C PRO A 35 -17.86 3.83 0.90
N VAL A 36 -17.21 3.19 -0.07
CA VAL A 36 -17.60 3.24 -1.48
C VAL A 36 -19.06 2.78 -1.57
N GLN A 37 -19.92 3.67 -2.03
CA GLN A 37 -21.34 3.40 -2.21
C GLN A 37 -21.50 2.34 -3.31
N PRO A 38 -22.16 1.20 -3.06
CA PRO A 38 -22.46 0.25 -4.13
C PRO A 38 -23.46 0.91 -5.09
N LEU A 39 -23.09 1.03 -6.36
CA LEU A 39 -23.97 1.52 -7.42
C LEU A 39 -25.21 0.60 -7.54
N PRO A 40 -26.41 1.16 -7.79
CA PRO A 40 -27.59 0.34 -8.06
C PRO A 40 -27.41 -0.42 -9.38
N VAL A 41 -27.55 -1.74 -9.32
CA VAL A 41 -27.61 -2.61 -10.51
C VAL A 41 -28.89 -2.32 -11.29
N SER A 42 -28.74 -1.68 -12.46
CA SER A 42 -29.83 -1.58 -13.43
C SER A 42 -29.87 -2.86 -14.27
N VAL A 43 -30.92 -3.66 -14.09
CA VAL A 43 -31.21 -4.83 -14.92
C VAL A 43 -32.28 -4.45 -15.95
N GLY A 44 -31.95 -4.62 -17.24
CA GLY A 44 -32.85 -4.49 -18.39
C GLY A 44 -32.24 -3.61 -19.49
N GLY A 45 -32.20 -3.97 -20.77
CA GLY A 45 -32.76 -5.10 -21.48
C GLY A 45 -32.22 -5.12 -22.93
N THR A 46 -32.63 -6.15 -23.64
CA THR A 46 -32.31 -6.61 -24.99
C THR A 46 -32.19 -5.57 -26.12
N GLY A 47 -31.22 -5.81 -27.02
CA GLY A 47 -31.44 -5.74 -28.47
C GLY A 47 -31.01 -4.45 -29.17
N GLY A 48 -29.85 -4.51 -29.84
CA GLY A 48 -29.45 -3.52 -30.85
C GLY A 48 -27.97 -3.65 -31.19
N ILE A 49 -27.66 -4.16 -32.38
CA ILE A 49 -26.32 -4.07 -32.97
C ILE A 49 -26.29 -2.81 -33.84
N PRO A 50 -25.40 -1.86 -33.59
CA PRO A 50 -24.84 -0.99 -34.63
C PRO A 50 -23.33 -1.24 -34.80
N PRO A 51 -22.75 -0.84 -35.94
CA PRO A 51 -21.47 -1.36 -36.43
C PRO A 51 -20.25 -0.76 -35.73
N ALA A 52 -19.14 -1.49 -35.86
CA ALA A 52 -17.84 -1.25 -35.27
C ALA A 52 -17.35 0.21 -35.39
N GLY A 53 -17.13 0.83 -34.23
CA GLY A 53 -16.41 2.09 -34.06
C GLY A 53 -16.11 2.25 -32.58
N ASN A 54 -14.83 2.13 -32.22
CA ASN A 54 -14.27 2.38 -30.89
C ASN A 54 -14.78 1.48 -29.75
N SER A 55 -14.23 0.27 -29.66
CA SER A 55 -14.31 -0.55 -28.45
C SER A 55 -13.51 0.10 -27.31
N ILE A 56 -14.13 1.00 -26.55
CA ILE A 56 -13.74 1.20 -25.16
C ILE A 56 -14.38 0.03 -24.42
N HIS A 57 -13.65 -1.07 -24.31
CA HIS A 57 -14.11 -2.26 -23.60
C HIS A 57 -14.13 -1.92 -22.10
N PRO A 58 -15.27 -1.97 -21.39
CA PRO A 58 -15.26 -1.91 -19.94
C PRO A 58 -14.52 -3.16 -19.45
N ALA A 59 -13.37 -2.97 -18.80
CA ALA A 59 -12.62 -4.08 -18.24
C ALA A 59 -13.49 -4.82 -17.21
N LEU A 60 -13.64 -6.12 -17.39
CA LEU A 60 -14.25 -7.01 -16.41
C LEU A 60 -13.49 -6.90 -15.07
N PRO A 61 -14.17 -6.90 -13.91
CA PRO A 61 -13.51 -6.94 -12.62
C PRO A 61 -12.90 -8.34 -12.43
N GLY A 62 -11.64 -8.49 -12.87
CA GLY A 62 -10.93 -9.76 -12.82
C GLY A 62 -9.55 -9.74 -13.50
N ASP A 63 -9.39 -8.93 -14.55
CA ASP A 63 -8.09 -8.72 -15.19
C ASP A 63 -7.49 -7.39 -14.73
N ALA A 64 -6.64 -7.43 -13.71
CA ALA A 64 -5.69 -6.35 -13.50
C ALA A 64 -4.71 -6.37 -14.67
N THR A 65 -5.01 -5.61 -15.72
CA THR A 65 -4.10 -5.46 -16.86
C THR A 65 -2.80 -4.86 -16.36
N LEU A 66 -1.68 -5.55 -16.61
CA LEU A 66 -0.37 -5.00 -16.26
C LEU A 66 -0.14 -3.68 -17.02
N PRO A 67 0.36 -2.64 -16.34
CA PRO A 67 0.87 -1.47 -17.02
C PRO A 67 1.98 -1.86 -18.01
N PRO A 68 2.19 -1.07 -19.08
CA PRO A 68 3.33 -1.25 -19.97
C PRO A 68 4.65 -1.35 -19.19
N ALA A 69 5.57 -2.24 -19.62
CA ALA A 69 6.83 -2.48 -18.92
C ALA A 69 7.73 -1.24 -18.83
N ASP A 70 7.66 -0.35 -19.82
CA ASP A 70 8.46 0.87 -19.88
C ASP A 70 7.93 2.00 -18.97
N GLU A 71 6.73 1.84 -18.37
CA GLU A 71 6.18 2.83 -17.46
C GLU A 71 6.65 2.55 -16.02
N PRO A 72 7.34 3.50 -15.36
CA PRO A 72 7.70 3.34 -13.95
C PRO A 72 6.43 3.50 -13.10
N VAL A 73 5.81 2.37 -12.75
CA VAL A 73 4.59 2.36 -11.93
C VAL A 73 4.87 2.17 -10.45
N ILE A 74 6.03 1.61 -10.10
CA ILE A 74 6.47 1.35 -8.72
C ILE A 74 7.99 1.56 -8.63
N LEU A 75 8.45 2.05 -7.49
CA LEU A 75 9.86 2.21 -7.19
C LEU A 75 10.23 1.40 -5.94
N ILE A 76 11.45 0.86 -5.96
CA ILE A 76 12.15 0.49 -4.74
C ILE A 76 12.83 1.79 -4.26
N GLU A 77 12.25 2.42 -3.24
CA GLU A 77 12.71 3.73 -2.76
C GLU A 77 14.05 3.62 -2.03
N THR A 78 14.18 2.60 -1.17
CA THR A 78 15.43 2.33 -0.45
C THR A 78 15.43 0.95 0.20
N VAL A 79 16.61 0.48 0.58
CA VAL A 79 16.82 -0.65 1.50
C VAL A 79 17.42 -0.10 2.79
N ILE A 80 16.73 -0.30 3.90
CA ILE A 80 17.12 0.13 5.23
C ILE A 80 17.77 -1.04 5.94
N GLY A 81 18.84 -0.80 6.71
CA GLY A 81 19.40 -1.81 7.62
C GLY A 81 19.95 -3.06 6.93
N ALA A 82 20.48 -2.95 5.71
CA ALA A 82 21.04 -4.09 4.98
C ALA A 82 22.11 -4.81 5.81
N GLY A 83 21.95 -6.12 5.99
CA GLY A 83 22.83 -6.94 6.82
C GLY A 83 22.41 -7.05 8.29
N ASP A 84 21.42 -6.28 8.74
CA ASP A 84 20.88 -6.32 10.10
C ASP A 84 19.42 -6.82 10.08
N LEU A 85 19.22 -8.10 10.36
CA LEU A 85 17.90 -8.75 10.34
C LEU A 85 16.82 -8.01 11.14
N GLN A 86 17.17 -7.35 12.25
CA GLN A 86 16.15 -6.69 13.09
C GLN A 86 15.62 -5.41 12.44
N ASN A 87 16.46 -4.71 11.67
CA ASN A 87 16.16 -3.42 11.07
C ASN A 87 16.02 -3.48 9.54
N GLU A 88 16.32 -4.62 8.92
CA GLU A 88 16.34 -4.76 7.48
C GLU A 88 14.94 -4.71 6.86
N ALA A 89 14.74 -3.74 5.96
CA ALA A 89 13.50 -3.57 5.23
C ALA A 89 13.69 -2.93 3.85
N VAL A 90 12.86 -3.32 2.90
CA VAL A 90 12.73 -2.65 1.59
C VAL A 90 11.51 -1.75 1.62
N LEU A 91 11.67 -0.48 1.23
CA LEU A 91 10.55 0.44 1.05
C LEU A 91 10.17 0.47 -0.43
N LEU A 92 8.92 0.09 -0.73
CA LEU A 92 8.35 0.19 -2.08
C LEU A 92 7.30 1.29 -2.12
N ARG A 93 7.30 2.09 -3.19
CA ARG A 93 6.34 3.19 -3.38
C ARG A 93 5.70 3.13 -4.76
N ARG A 94 4.37 3.24 -4.78
CA ARG A 94 3.61 3.41 -6.02
C ARG A 94 3.79 4.84 -6.55
N VAL A 95 4.28 4.94 -7.78
CA VAL A 95 4.49 6.23 -8.46
C VAL A 95 3.59 6.42 -9.68
N GLY A 96 3.04 5.34 -10.24
CA GLY A 96 2.07 5.40 -11.34
C GLY A 96 0.66 5.78 -10.89
N GLU A 97 -0.22 6.05 -11.87
CA GLU A 97 -1.63 6.40 -11.64
C GLU A 97 -2.50 5.18 -11.28
N GLY A 98 -3.60 5.42 -10.56
CA GLY A 98 -4.58 4.39 -10.19
C GLY A 98 -4.09 3.40 -9.13
N GLU A 99 -4.63 2.19 -9.16
CA GLU A 99 -4.31 1.09 -8.24
C GLU A 99 -3.36 0.08 -8.91
N LEU A 100 -2.51 -0.58 -8.12
CA LEU A 100 -1.59 -1.62 -8.59
C LEU A 100 -1.73 -2.84 -7.70
N LEU A 101 -2.15 -3.94 -8.32
CA LEU A 101 -2.17 -5.23 -7.67
C LEU A 101 -0.78 -5.86 -7.77
N LEU A 102 -0.16 -6.13 -6.62
CA LEU A 102 1.15 -6.77 -6.53
C LEU A 102 1.08 -8.30 -6.36
N THR A 103 -0.11 -8.89 -6.36
CA THR A 103 -0.26 -10.35 -6.20
C THR A 103 0.60 -11.12 -7.19
N GLY A 104 1.47 -11.99 -6.69
CA GLY A 104 2.35 -12.82 -7.51
C GLY A 104 3.56 -12.09 -8.09
N TRP A 105 3.72 -10.79 -7.83
CA TRP A 105 4.97 -10.09 -8.13
C TRP A 105 6.10 -10.64 -7.27
N LYS A 106 7.34 -10.44 -7.70
CA LYS A 106 8.51 -11.02 -7.06
C LYS A 106 9.62 -10.00 -6.85
N ILE A 107 10.18 -9.95 -5.66
CA ILE A 107 11.41 -9.18 -5.38
C ILE A 107 12.56 -10.14 -5.12
N SER A 108 13.73 -9.85 -5.69
CA SER A 108 14.94 -10.67 -5.61
C SER A 108 16.16 -9.82 -5.28
N ASN A 109 17.09 -10.38 -4.52
CA ASN A 109 18.39 -9.75 -4.25
C ASN A 109 19.48 -10.14 -5.27
N GLY A 110 19.15 -10.89 -6.32
CA GLY A 110 20.10 -11.37 -7.33
C GLY A 110 21.03 -12.51 -6.87
N ARG A 111 20.91 -12.95 -5.61
CA ARG A 111 21.71 -14.06 -5.03
C ARG A 111 20.86 -15.27 -4.65
N GLY A 112 19.66 -15.37 -5.21
CA GLY A 112 18.74 -16.48 -5.00
C GLY A 112 17.74 -16.32 -3.86
N ALA A 113 17.76 -15.22 -3.10
CA ALA A 113 16.67 -14.92 -2.17
C ALA A 113 15.55 -14.21 -2.93
N GLU A 114 14.37 -14.82 -2.97
CA GLU A 114 13.18 -14.28 -3.61
C GLU A 114 11.97 -14.25 -2.66
N TYR A 115 11.17 -13.19 -2.77
CA TYR A 115 9.91 -13.05 -2.06
C TYR A 115 8.78 -12.79 -3.07
N VAL A 116 7.70 -13.56 -2.95
CA VAL A 116 6.50 -13.41 -3.76
C VAL A 116 5.46 -12.66 -2.96
N PHE A 117 4.96 -11.55 -3.51
CA PHE A 117 3.99 -10.71 -2.84
C PHE A 117 2.63 -11.42 -2.73
N PRO A 118 2.00 -11.41 -1.54
CA PRO A 118 0.63 -11.89 -1.36
C PRO A 118 -0.36 -10.92 -2.03
N TYR A 119 -1.66 -11.15 -1.81
CA TYR A 119 -2.67 -10.17 -2.20
C TYR A 119 -2.38 -8.81 -1.54
N LEU A 120 -2.00 -7.84 -2.36
CA LEU A 120 -1.69 -6.49 -1.92
C LEU A 120 -2.03 -5.51 -3.04
N LEU A 121 -2.88 -4.55 -2.72
CA LEU A 121 -3.31 -3.48 -3.62
C LEU A 121 -2.70 -2.15 -3.17
N LEU A 122 -1.86 -1.55 -4.00
CA LEU A 122 -1.26 -0.24 -3.75
C LEU A 122 -1.99 0.85 -4.54
N ASN A 123 -2.54 1.81 -3.83
CA ASN A 123 -3.06 3.06 -4.39
C ASN A 123 -1.92 3.98 -4.83
N LYS A 124 -2.23 4.96 -5.70
CA LYS A 124 -1.31 6.05 -6.08
C LYS A 124 -0.68 6.70 -4.84
N GLY A 125 0.65 6.79 -4.82
CA GLY A 125 1.42 7.35 -3.70
C GLY A 125 1.48 6.45 -2.46
N GLY A 126 0.81 5.30 -2.47
CA GLY A 126 0.89 4.31 -1.41
C GLY A 126 2.29 3.69 -1.33
N ALA A 127 2.66 3.29 -0.12
CA ALA A 127 3.94 2.64 0.13
C ALA A 127 3.75 1.42 1.03
N VAL A 128 4.62 0.42 0.83
CA VAL A 128 4.68 -0.79 1.65
C VAL A 128 6.13 -1.03 2.06
N ARG A 129 6.33 -1.46 3.30
CA ARG A 129 7.63 -1.93 3.79
C ARG A 129 7.64 -3.44 3.80
N LEU A 130 8.66 -4.05 3.21
CA LEU A 130 8.92 -5.48 3.32
C LEU A 130 10.10 -5.70 4.26
N TYR A 131 9.83 -6.17 5.48
CA TYR A 131 10.86 -6.57 6.42
C TYR A 131 11.36 -7.98 6.13
N SER A 132 12.67 -8.20 6.30
CA SER A 132 13.26 -9.52 6.09
C SER A 132 12.93 -10.50 7.21
N ARG A 133 12.75 -10.02 8.44
CA ARG A 133 12.40 -10.85 9.60
C ARG A 133 10.97 -11.41 9.53
N ALA A 134 10.66 -12.33 10.44
CA ALA A 134 9.31 -12.81 10.67
C ALA A 134 8.42 -11.75 11.34
N GLY A 135 7.13 -11.83 11.05
CA GLY A 135 6.10 -10.95 11.59
C GLY A 135 4.74 -11.27 10.98
N ASN A 136 3.75 -10.41 11.25
CA ASN A 136 2.39 -10.55 10.74
C ASN A 136 2.14 -9.52 9.66
N ASN A 137 1.72 -9.97 8.47
CA ASN A 137 1.47 -9.08 7.35
C ASN A 137 0.29 -8.14 7.62
N THR A 138 0.46 -6.90 7.17
CA THR A 138 -0.56 -5.86 7.07
C THR A 138 -0.51 -5.24 5.69
N VAL A 139 -1.41 -4.30 5.39
CA VAL A 139 -1.40 -3.58 4.10
C VAL A 139 -0.17 -2.67 3.95
N MET A 140 0.44 -2.23 5.05
CA MET A 140 1.59 -1.30 5.04
C MET A 140 2.93 -2.00 5.31
N GLU A 141 2.90 -3.16 5.95
CA GLU A 141 4.08 -3.89 6.39
C GLU A 141 3.93 -5.37 6.06
N LEU A 142 4.86 -5.88 5.26
CA LEU A 142 5.00 -7.28 4.93
C LEU A 142 6.25 -7.85 5.60
N PHE A 143 6.22 -9.15 5.83
CA PHE A 143 7.30 -9.88 6.48
C PHE A 143 7.69 -11.08 5.63
N TRP A 144 8.97 -11.16 5.29
CA TRP A 144 9.53 -12.26 4.52
C TRP A 144 9.59 -13.54 5.37
N GLY A 145 9.83 -13.43 6.68
CA GLY A 145 10.00 -14.61 7.53
C GLY A 145 11.37 -15.28 7.37
N SER A 146 12.38 -14.53 6.91
CA SER A 146 13.76 -15.02 6.86
C SER A 146 14.37 -15.11 8.27
N ASN A 147 15.22 -16.11 8.46
CA ASN A 147 16.01 -16.28 9.69
C ASN A 147 17.33 -15.50 9.66
N GLN A 148 17.63 -14.82 8.56
CA GLN A 148 18.85 -14.05 8.34
C GLN A 148 18.59 -12.83 7.47
N ALA A 149 19.45 -11.82 7.58
CA ALA A 149 19.46 -10.67 6.69
C ALA A 149 19.53 -11.13 5.22
N VAL A 150 18.61 -10.63 4.41
CA VAL A 150 18.43 -10.97 2.99
C VAL A 150 19.27 -10.05 2.11
N PHE A 151 19.39 -8.78 2.47
CA PHE A 151 20.08 -7.76 1.70
C PHE A 151 21.46 -7.46 2.29
N ARG A 152 22.40 -7.03 1.44
CA ARG A 152 23.74 -6.58 1.82
C ARG A 152 24.14 -5.41 0.91
N SER A 153 25.08 -4.60 1.37
CA SER A 153 25.71 -3.57 0.52
C SER A 153 26.29 -4.19 -0.76
N GLY A 154 26.05 -3.50 -1.88
CA GLY A 154 26.39 -3.94 -3.23
C GLY A 154 25.33 -4.80 -3.93
N ASP A 155 24.25 -5.19 -3.26
CA ASP A 155 23.17 -5.95 -3.89
C ASP A 155 22.41 -5.14 -4.93
N LEU A 156 22.03 -5.82 -6.02
CA LEU A 156 21.07 -5.28 -6.98
C LEU A 156 19.69 -5.91 -6.72
N VAL A 157 18.87 -5.19 -5.96
CA VAL A 157 17.48 -5.58 -5.70
C VAL A 157 16.66 -5.35 -6.94
N SER A 158 15.95 -6.38 -7.40
CA SER A 158 15.13 -6.34 -8.62
C SER A 158 13.70 -6.75 -8.29
N LEU A 159 12.74 -5.98 -8.79
CA LEU A 159 11.31 -6.25 -8.67
C LEU A 159 10.75 -6.65 -10.04
N TYR A 160 10.06 -7.79 -10.07
CA TYR A 160 9.43 -8.37 -11.24
C TYR A 160 7.92 -8.44 -11.06
N ASP A 161 7.18 -8.24 -12.15
CA ASP A 161 5.74 -8.50 -12.17
C ASP A 161 5.43 -10.01 -12.19
N TRP A 162 4.14 -10.36 -12.12
CA TRP A 162 3.65 -11.74 -12.11
C TRP A 162 3.95 -12.55 -13.40
N GLN A 163 4.41 -11.89 -14.47
CA GLN A 163 4.79 -12.48 -15.76
C GLN A 163 6.32 -12.57 -15.89
N GLY A 164 7.07 -12.08 -14.90
CA GLY A 164 8.52 -12.05 -14.88
C GLY A 164 9.13 -10.80 -15.54
N GLY A 165 8.32 -9.80 -15.92
CA GLY A 165 8.81 -8.54 -16.46
C GLY A 165 9.50 -7.70 -15.38
N LEU A 166 10.70 -7.20 -15.65
CA LEU A 166 11.43 -6.32 -14.73
C LEU A 166 10.71 -4.96 -14.63
N ARG A 167 10.44 -4.50 -13.41
CA ARG A 167 9.70 -3.25 -13.14
C ARG A 167 10.51 -2.19 -12.40
N ALA A 168 11.38 -2.61 -11.50
CA ALA A 168 12.25 -1.68 -10.77
C ALA A 168 13.53 -2.38 -10.33
N THR A 169 14.60 -1.60 -10.20
CA THR A 169 15.87 -2.04 -9.64
C THR A 169 16.40 -1.02 -8.65
N TYR A 170 17.14 -1.48 -7.64
CA TYR A 170 17.81 -0.64 -6.65
C TYR A 170 19.15 -1.23 -6.26
N ASN A 171 20.21 -0.41 -6.29
CA ASN A 171 21.52 -0.80 -5.82
C ASN A 171 21.65 -0.43 -4.34
N VAL A 172 21.93 -1.42 -3.49
CA VAL A 172 22.15 -1.19 -2.06
C VAL A 172 23.53 -0.57 -1.86
N PRO A 173 23.62 0.64 -1.27
CA PRO A 173 24.89 1.35 -1.11
C PRO A 173 25.86 0.66 -0.13
#